data_AF-R6B012-F1
#
_entry.id   AF-R6B012-F1
#
_cell.length_a   1.000
_cell.length_b   1.000
_cell.length_c   1.000
_cell.angle_alpha   90.00
_cell.angle_beta   90.00
_cell.angle_gamma   90.00
#
_symmetry.space_group_name_H-M   'P 1'
#
loop_
_entity.id
_entity.type
_entity.pdbx_description
1 polymer ?
#
loop_
_entity_poly.entity_id
_entity_poly.type
_entity_poly.pdbx_seq_one_letter_code
_entity_poly.pdbx_strand_id
1 'polypeptide(L)'
;MGVTGMRGHIQTDLREIIRIARETTDTPLAIGFGIHTPEQAGRMAKLTDGVITGSGVVDIINKNGSDASEKLTAYIRGLKAGMAQ
;
A
#
# COMPACT_ATOMS: atom_id res chain seq x y z
N MET A 1 20.07 6.95 12.90
CA MET A 1 18.65 7.26 13.08
C MET A 1 17.89 6.62 11.93
N GLY A 2 17.23 5.48 12.19
CA GLY A 2 16.56 4.69 11.14
C GLY A 2 15.14 5.18 10.93
N VAL A 3 14.90 5.82 9.79
CA VAL A 3 13.55 6.12 9.32
C VAL A 3 13.11 5.01 8.37
N THR A 4 11.88 4.56 8.56
CA THR A 4 11.09 3.69 7.68
C THR A 4 11.51 2.21 7.57
N GLY A 5 10.60 1.31 7.95
CA GLY A 5 10.49 0.01 7.29
C GLY A 5 10.44 -1.24 8.18
N MET A 6 10.79 -1.17 9.46
CA MET A 6 10.98 -2.42 10.21
C MET A 6 10.53 -2.34 11.67
N ARG A 7 9.23 -2.15 11.92
CA ARG A 7 8.59 -2.55 13.17
C ARG A 7 7.26 -3.20 12.85
N GLY A 8 7.23 -4.52 12.99
CA GLY A 8 6.19 -5.43 12.51
C GLY A 8 4.86 -5.38 13.26
N HIS A 9 4.36 -4.20 13.64
CA HIS A 9 3.02 -4.06 14.21
C HIS A 9 2.48 -2.64 14.00
N ILE A 10 2.15 -2.32 12.75
CA ILE A 10 1.35 -1.12 12.40
C ILE A 10 -0.14 -1.50 12.38
N GLN A 11 -0.61 -2.21 13.41
CA GLN A 11 -2.02 -2.60 13.49
C GLN A 11 -2.82 -1.74 14.46
N THR A 12 -2.18 -1.15 15.48
CA THR A 12 -2.93 -0.54 16.58
C THR A 12 -3.37 0.90 16.28
N ASP A 13 -2.54 1.73 15.63
CA ASP A 13 -2.85 3.17 15.50
C ASP A 13 -3.43 3.60 14.15
N LEU A 14 -3.32 2.76 13.12
CA LEU A 14 -3.58 3.22 11.75
C LEU A 14 -5.07 3.48 11.49
N ARG A 15 -5.96 2.70 12.12
CA ARG A 15 -7.42 2.93 12.08
C ARG A 15 -7.81 4.24 12.76
N GLU A 16 -7.18 4.56 13.88
CA GLU A 16 -7.46 5.78 14.64
C GLU A 16 -6.98 7.01 13.90
N ILE A 17 -5.77 6.96 13.33
CA ILE A 17 -5.22 8.03 12.47
C ILE A 17 -6.15 8.29 11.28
N ILE A 18 -6.61 7.24 10.59
CA ILE A 18 -7.55 7.38 9.47
C ILE A 18 -8.87 8.00 9.95
N ARG A 19 -9.39 7.57 11.10
CA ARG A 19 -10.63 8.12 11.67
C ARG A 19 -10.49 9.62 11.93
N ILE A 20 -9.45 10.01 12.66
CA ILE A 20 -9.17 11.41 12.98
C ILE A 20 -9.02 12.23 11.70
N ALA A 21 -8.26 11.73 10.73
CA ALA A 21 -8.07 12.40 9.44
C ALA A 21 -9.39 12.59 8.70
N ARG A 22 -10.26 11.56 8.64
CA ARG A 22 -11.61 11.70 8.05
C ARG A 22 -12.49 12.70 8.82
N GLU A 23 -12.33 12.82 10.12
CA GLU A 23 -13.06 13.80 10.94
C GLU A 23 -12.56 15.24 10.72
N THR A 24 -11.34 15.43 10.18
CA THR A 24 -10.75 16.76 9.96
C THR A 24 -10.76 17.23 8.50
N THR A 25 -11.04 16.35 7.53
CA THR A 25 -11.08 16.72 6.11
C THR A 25 -12.02 15.86 5.29
N ASP A 26 -12.66 16.47 4.28
CA ASP A 26 -13.45 15.79 3.25
C ASP A 26 -12.58 15.27 2.09
N THR A 27 -11.26 15.49 2.14
CA THR A 27 -10.35 15.07 1.08
C THR A 27 -10.16 13.55 1.11
N PRO A 28 -10.17 12.85 -0.05
CA PRO A 28 -9.93 11.41 -0.11
C PRO A 28 -8.59 11.03 0.53
N LEU A 29 -8.62 10.01 1.40
CA LEU A 29 -7.44 9.52 2.09
C LEU A 29 -6.82 8.35 1.32
N ALA A 30 -5.49 8.39 1.16
CA ALA A 30 -4.73 7.30 0.58
C ALA A 30 -3.60 6.86 1.51
N ILE A 31 -3.35 5.55 1.57
CA ILE A 31 -2.29 4.98 2.40
C ILE A 31 -1.17 4.39 1.55
N GLY A 32 0.07 4.81 1.83
CA GLY A 32 1.25 4.41 1.08
C GLY A 32 2.30 3.62 1.84
N PHE A 33 2.03 3.25 3.10
CA PHE A 33 3.05 2.64 3.95
C PHE A 33 2.89 1.13 4.06
N GLY A 34 3.93 0.38 3.69
CA GLY A 34 4.02 -1.06 3.95
C GLY A 34 3.05 -1.95 3.16
N ILE A 35 2.57 -1.50 1.99
CA ILE A 35 1.71 -2.30 1.11
C ILE A 35 2.59 -3.19 0.23
N HIS A 36 2.75 -4.44 0.62
CA HIS A 36 3.56 -5.41 -0.13
C HIS A 36 2.75 -6.61 -0.62
N THR A 37 1.62 -6.93 0.04
CA THR A 37 0.75 -8.03 -0.37
C THR A 37 -0.67 -7.58 -0.79
N PRO A 38 -1.36 -8.36 -1.64
CA PRO A 38 -2.76 -8.11 -1.98
C PRO A 38 -3.69 -8.04 -0.76
N GLU A 39 -3.49 -8.88 0.26
CA GLU A 39 -4.36 -8.84 1.45
C GLU A 39 -4.13 -7.60 2.31
N GLN A 40 -2.92 -7.06 2.31
CA GLN A 40 -2.66 -5.76 2.93
C GLN A 40 -3.38 -4.66 2.15
N ALA A 41 -3.26 -4.66 0.82
CA ALA A 41 -3.95 -3.69 -0.03
C ALA A 41 -5.48 -3.73 0.17
N GLY A 42 -6.08 -4.92 0.23
CA GLY A 42 -7.51 -5.10 0.49
C GLY A 42 -7.95 -4.59 1.87
N ARG A 43 -7.21 -4.94 2.93
CA ARG A 43 -7.52 -4.44 4.28
C ARG A 43 -7.43 -2.92 4.37
N MET A 44 -6.47 -2.32 3.67
CA MET A 44 -6.23 -0.90 3.67
C MET A 44 -7.27 -0.15 2.82
N ALA A 45 -7.61 -0.66 1.64
CA ALA A 45 -8.66 -0.12 0.78
C ALA A 45 -10.06 -0.12 1.42
N LYS A 46 -10.29 -0.95 2.46
CA LYS A 46 -11.53 -0.90 3.26
C LYS A 46 -11.57 0.25 4.27
N LEU A 47 -10.41 0.83 4.59
CA LEU A 47 -10.27 1.92 5.56
C LEU A 47 -10.04 3.26 4.86
N THR A 48 -9.33 3.26 3.73
CA THR A 48 -8.95 4.43 2.94
C THR A 48 -9.57 4.42 1.55
N ASP A 49 -9.64 5.59 0.93
CA ASP A 49 -10.19 5.76 -0.43
C ASP A 49 -9.17 5.35 -1.51
N GLY A 50 -7.89 5.26 -1.16
CA GLY A 50 -6.82 4.81 -2.04
C GLY A 50 -5.68 4.09 -1.35
N VAL A 51 -4.87 3.40 -2.15
CA VAL A 51 -3.65 2.69 -1.71
C VAL A 51 -2.50 3.06 -2.66
N ILE A 52 -1.34 3.36 -2.10
CA ILE A 52 -0.14 3.78 -2.85
C ILE A 52 0.95 2.71 -2.64
N THR A 53 1.59 2.27 -3.72
CA THR A 53 2.76 1.39 -3.66
C THR A 53 3.87 1.95 -4.53
N GLY A 54 5.04 2.14 -3.92
CA GLY A 54 6.24 2.64 -4.60
C GLY A 54 7.42 1.69 -4.45
N SER A 55 7.68 1.24 -3.22
CA SER A 55 8.77 0.31 -2.90
C SER A 55 8.67 -1.01 -3.67
N GLY A 56 7.47 -1.59 -3.77
CA GLY A 56 7.25 -2.83 -4.51
C GLY A 56 7.51 -2.67 -6.01
N VAL A 57 7.10 -1.53 -6.59
CA VAL A 57 7.34 -1.22 -8.01
C VAL A 57 8.83 -1.04 -8.28
N VAL A 58 9.53 -0.26 -7.46
CA VAL A 58 10.97 -0.03 -7.59
C VAL A 58 11.75 -1.34 -7.41
N ASP A 59 11.37 -2.19 -6.46
CA ASP A 59 12.03 -3.49 -6.25
C ASP A 59 11.89 -4.42 -7.46
N ILE A 60 10.71 -4.47 -8.08
CA ILE A 60 10.47 -5.27 -9.30
C ILE A 60 11.31 -4.74 -10.46
N ILE A 61 11.34 -3.42 -10.66
CA ILE A 61 12.14 -2.80 -11.71
C ILE A 61 13.62 -3.05 -11.48
N ASN A 62 14.10 -2.88 -10.24
CA ASN A 62 15.51 -3.07 -9.90
C ASN A 62 15.96 -4.53 -10.08
N LYS A 63 15.08 -5.51 -9.81
CA LYS A 63 15.38 -6.94 -9.98
C LYS A 63 15.32 -7.44 -11.41
N ASN A 64 14.51 -6.82 -12.28
CA ASN A 64 14.19 -7.36 -13.60
C ASN A 64 14.59 -6.45 -14.76
N GLY A 65 15.00 -5.20 -14.47
CA GLY A 65 15.45 -4.24 -15.47
C GLY A 65 14.44 -4.06 -16.61
N SER A 66 14.91 -4.25 -17.84
CA SER A 66 14.11 -4.12 -19.07
C SER A 66 12.96 -5.13 -19.19
N ASP A 67 13.03 -6.28 -18.50
CA ASP A 67 11.99 -7.33 -18.48
C ASP A 67 10.98 -7.14 -17.32
N ALA A 68 11.00 -5.99 -16.64
CA ALA A 68 10.12 -5.74 -15.50
C ALA A 68 8.64 -5.58 -15.89
N SER A 69 8.32 -5.32 -17.16
CA SER A 69 6.98 -4.93 -17.60
C SER A 69 5.89 -5.98 -17.31
N GLU A 70 6.15 -7.26 -17.63
CA GLU A 70 5.20 -8.34 -17.33
C GLU A 70 5.04 -8.57 -15.82
N LYS A 71 6.14 -8.58 -15.07
CA LYS A 71 6.14 -8.81 -13.61
C LYS A 71 5.48 -7.64 -12.87
N LEU A 72 5.72 -6.42 -13.32
CA LEU A 72 5.06 -5.22 -12.79
C LEU A 72 3.55 -5.27 -13.04
N THR A 73 3.15 -5.66 -14.26
CA THR A 73 1.73 -5.82 -14.60
C THR A 73 1.07 -6.88 -13.73
N ALA A 74 1.72 -8.03 -13.54
CA ALA A 74 1.23 -9.10 -12.66
C ALA A 74 1.11 -8.62 -11.20
N TYR A 75 2.10 -7.89 -10.70
CA TYR A 75 2.12 -7.33 -9.35
C TYR A 75 0.97 -6.34 -9.12
N ILE A 76 0.81 -5.36 -10.02
CA ILE A 76 -0.28 -4.37 -9.93
C ILE A 76 -1.65 -5.04 -10.05
N ARG A 77 -1.80 -6.03 -10.94
CA ARG A 77 -3.04 -6.80 -11.07
C ARG A 77 -3.35 -7.57 -9.78
N GLY A 78 -2.33 -8.16 -9.14
CA GLY A 78 -2.47 -8.84 -7.85
C GLY A 78 -2.94 -7.90 -6.74
N LEU A 79 -2.32 -6.73 -6.62
CA LEU A 79 -2.74 -5.71 -5.64
C LEU A 79 -4.17 -5.24 -5.89
N LYS A 80 -4.53 -4.96 -7.15
CA LYS A 80 -5.89 -4.56 -7.52
C LYS A 80 -6.91 -5.64 -7.19
N ALA A 81 -6.59 -6.91 -7.44
CA ALA A 81 -7.46 -8.04 -7.10
C ALA A 81 -7.69 -8.16 -5.58
N GLY A 82 -6.67 -7.86 -4.77
CA GLY A 82 -6.80 -7.80 -3.31
C GLY A 82 -7.69 -6.65 -2.83
N MET A 83 -7.69 -5.52 -3.54
CA MET A 83 -8.56 -4.37 -3.24
C MET A 83 -10.02 -4.58 -3.65
N ALA A 84 -10.29 -5.49 -4.59
CA ALA A 84 -11.64 -5.79 -5.06
C ALA A 84 -12.38 -6.85 -4.22
N GLN A 85 -11.76 -7.36 -3.14
CA GLN A 85 -12.31 -8.37 -2.21
C GLN A 85 -12.68 -7.78 -0.84
#